data_AF-A0A4R5TT96-F1
#
_entry.id   AF-A0A4R5TT96-F1
#
_cell.length_a   1.000
_cell.length_b   1.000
_cell.length_c   1.000
_cell.angle_alpha   90.00
_cell.angle_beta   90.00
_cell.angle_gamma   90.00
#
_symmetry.space_group_name_H-M   'P 1'
#
loop_
_entity.id
_entity.type
_entity.pdbx_description
1 polymer ?
#
loop_
_entity_poly.entity_id
_entity_poly.type
_entity_poly.pdbx_seq_one_letter_code
_entity_poly.pdbx_strand_id
1 'polypeptide(L)'
;MWMREIALAALLCTPSACTSADRGSDAFVKLRGLDDASRNSTCLTLPDEEKIELFFEAQQRHHEYFGFDRCFASSSPAFLADLKSEIVKRGTVESVRHYIIVLAISQQKGNTSSDEIRAMELPKLCQSLANRRPSGNPSQCIEMAEDLLQ
;
A
#
# COMPACT_ATOMS: atom_id res chain seq x y z
N MET A 1 -8.30 63.65 -19.61
CA MET A 1 -8.45 63.52 -18.14
C MET A 1 -9.37 62.32 -17.92
N TRP A 2 -8.84 61.24 -17.33
CA TRP A 2 -9.53 59.99 -16.92
C TRP A 2 -10.06 59.12 -18.10
N MET A 3 -9.98 57.79 -18.19
CA MET A 3 -9.84 56.64 -17.29
C MET A 3 -9.43 55.45 -18.23
N ARG A 4 -8.47 54.55 -17.96
CA ARG A 4 -8.44 53.38 -17.05
C ARG A 4 -8.44 52.06 -17.87
N GLU A 5 -7.67 51.09 -17.38
CA GLU A 5 -7.73 49.63 -17.70
C GLU A 5 -7.14 49.21 -19.07
N ILE A 6 -6.48 48.07 -19.29
CA ILE A 6 -6.45 46.79 -18.60
C ILE A 6 -5.01 46.25 -18.72
N ALA A 7 -4.46 45.74 -17.63
CA ALA A 7 -3.21 45.00 -17.62
C ALA A 7 -3.31 43.80 -18.57
N LEU A 8 -2.50 43.81 -19.64
CA LEU A 8 -2.13 42.58 -20.34
C LEU A 8 -1.29 41.75 -19.35
N ALA A 9 -1.98 40.93 -18.56
CA ALA A 9 -1.42 39.73 -17.99
C ALA A 9 -1.02 38.86 -19.19
N ALA A 10 0.20 39.09 -19.69
CA ALA A 10 0.92 38.11 -20.47
C ALA A 10 0.79 36.80 -19.71
N LEU A 11 0.05 35.88 -20.31
CA LEU A 11 -0.18 34.55 -19.79
C LEU A 11 1.13 34.00 -19.27
N LEU A 12 1.21 33.93 -17.96
CA LEU A 12 2.16 33.15 -17.19
C LEU A 12 1.95 31.69 -17.57
N CYS A 13 2.48 31.26 -18.70
CA CYS A 13 3.00 29.91 -18.83
C CYS A 13 4.20 29.82 -17.90
N THR A 14 3.94 29.74 -16.60
CA THR A 14 4.94 29.27 -15.63
C THR A 14 5.10 27.78 -15.90
N PRO A 15 6.30 27.28 -16.24
CA PRO A 15 6.54 25.85 -16.41
C PRO A 15 6.63 25.13 -15.05
N SER A 16 5.92 25.62 -14.03
CA SER A 16 5.99 25.10 -12.66
C SER A 16 4.78 24.22 -12.31
N ALA A 17 3.82 24.06 -13.24
CA ALA A 17 2.61 23.26 -13.04
C ALA A 17 2.65 21.89 -13.73
N CYS A 18 3.79 21.48 -14.27
CA CYS A 18 3.98 20.19 -14.94
C CYS A 18 5.18 19.41 -14.39
N THR A 19 5.23 19.18 -13.08
CA THR A 19 5.94 18.02 -12.52
C THR A 19 5.13 17.46 -11.34
N SER A 20 4.09 16.69 -11.66
CA SER A 20 3.51 15.71 -10.73
C SER A 20 4.39 14.45 -10.59
N ALA A 21 5.63 14.50 -11.04
CA ALA A 21 6.63 13.46 -10.86
C ALA A 21 7.16 13.52 -9.41
N ASP A 22 7.11 12.39 -8.72
CA ASP A 22 7.76 12.14 -7.43
C ASP A 22 7.16 12.81 -6.19
N ARG A 23 5.90 12.50 -5.88
CA ARG A 23 5.47 12.49 -4.47
C ARG A 23 5.62 11.07 -3.96
N GLY A 24 6.51 10.85 -2.99
CA GLY A 24 6.88 9.60 -2.31
C GLY A 24 8.08 9.85 -1.41
N SER A 25 8.29 9.03 -0.38
CA SER A 25 9.59 9.05 0.30
C SER A 25 10.70 8.76 -0.72
N ASP A 26 11.91 9.25 -0.47
CA ASP A 26 13.06 8.99 -1.33
C ASP A 26 13.28 7.48 -1.53
N ALA A 27 12.97 6.68 -0.50
CA ALA A 27 12.98 5.23 -0.55
C ALA A 27 11.96 4.66 -1.56
N PHE A 28 10.71 5.14 -1.53
CA PHE A 28 9.67 4.73 -2.47
C PHE A 28 10.04 5.06 -3.93
N VAL A 29 10.46 6.30 -4.18
CA VAL A 29 10.82 6.78 -5.53
C VAL A 29 12.00 5.96 -6.08
N LYS A 30 13.04 5.77 -5.28
CA LYS A 30 14.21 4.97 -5.65
C LYS A 30 13.85 3.53 -5.99
N LEU A 31 13.03 2.88 -5.16
CA LEU A 31 12.67 1.48 -5.36
C LEU A 31 11.75 1.26 -6.56
N ARG A 32 10.81 2.18 -6.80
CA ARG A 32 9.90 2.09 -7.95
C ARG A 32 10.64 2.15 -9.29
N GLY A 33 11.77 2.87 -9.36
CA GLY A 33 12.60 2.97 -10.55
C GLY A 33 13.40 1.70 -10.91
N LEU A 34 13.44 0.70 -10.02
CA LEU A 34 14.16 -0.55 -10.24
C LEU A 34 13.31 -1.57 -10.99
N ASP A 35 13.96 -2.51 -11.68
CA ASP A 35 13.32 -3.74 -12.17
C ASP A 35 12.82 -4.62 -11.01
N ASP A 36 11.94 -5.59 -11.28
CA ASP A 36 11.29 -6.38 -10.24
C ASP A 36 12.27 -7.18 -9.34
N ALA A 37 13.37 -7.71 -9.90
CA ALA A 37 14.34 -8.48 -9.14
C ALA A 37 15.17 -7.56 -8.22
N SER A 38 15.65 -6.44 -8.77
CA SER A 38 16.38 -5.42 -8.01
C SER A 38 15.50 -4.74 -6.96
N ARG A 39 14.22 -4.49 -7.27
CA ARG A 39 13.25 -3.91 -6.33
C ARG A 39 13.00 -4.85 -5.16
N ASN A 40 12.77 -6.14 -5.43
CA ASN A 40 12.53 -7.13 -4.38
C ASN A 40 13.75 -7.30 -3.47
N SER A 41 14.94 -7.48 -4.05
CA SER A 41 16.17 -7.63 -3.26
C SER A 41 16.49 -6.38 -2.43
N THR A 42 16.34 -5.18 -3.00
CA THR A 42 16.57 -3.93 -2.27
C THR A 42 15.52 -3.71 -1.16
N CYS A 43 14.25 -3.97 -1.44
CA CYS A 43 13.18 -3.87 -0.44
C CYS A 43 13.40 -4.82 0.75
N LEU A 44 13.91 -6.03 0.51
CA LEU A 44 14.20 -6.99 1.58
C LEU A 44 15.30 -6.53 2.54
N THR A 45 16.21 -5.66 2.09
CA THR A 45 17.27 -5.10 2.93
C THR A 45 16.81 -3.97 3.84
N LEU A 46 15.58 -3.47 3.65
CA LEU A 46 15.06 -2.39 4.47
C LEU A 46 14.70 -2.87 5.88
N PRO A 47 14.79 -1.97 6.89
CA PRO A 47 14.15 -2.17 8.19
C PRO A 47 12.65 -2.43 8.05
N ASP A 48 12.07 -3.17 8.99
CA ASP A 48 10.67 -3.54 8.93
C ASP A 48 9.74 -2.31 9.06
N GLU A 49 10.15 -1.30 9.83
CA GLU A 49 9.43 -0.02 9.92
C GLU A 49 9.36 0.69 8.57
N GLU A 50 10.45 0.70 7.80
CA GLU A 50 10.47 1.30 6.47
C GLU A 50 9.60 0.51 5.48
N LYS A 51 9.58 -0.83 5.58
CA LYS A 51 8.68 -1.66 4.77
C LYS A 51 7.21 -1.40 5.08
N ILE A 52 6.87 -1.16 6.34
CA ILE A 52 5.50 -0.80 6.76
C ILE A 52 5.11 0.56 6.15
N GLU A 53 5.97 1.57 6.22
CA GLU A 53 5.68 2.87 5.58
C GLU A 53 5.54 2.72 4.06
N LEU A 54 6.42 1.94 3.42
CA LEU A 54 6.32 1.63 1.99
C LEU A 54 4.99 0.95 1.62
N PHE A 55 4.48 0.05 2.46
CA PHE A 55 3.19 -0.60 2.25
C PHE A 55 2.05 0.42 2.22
N PHE A 56 2.00 1.35 3.18
CA PHE A 56 0.96 2.39 3.21
C PHE A 56 1.15 3.45 2.11
N GLU A 57 2.39 3.83 1.79
CA GLU A 57 2.69 4.72 0.67
C GLU A 57 2.25 4.13 -0.67
N ALA A 58 2.45 2.83 -0.88
CA ALA A 58 2.03 2.13 -2.10
C ALA A 58 0.51 2.17 -2.29
N GLN A 59 -0.27 2.07 -1.22
CA GLN A 59 -1.74 2.08 -1.27
C GLN A 59 -2.34 3.44 -1.63
N GLN A 60 -1.75 4.53 -1.14
CA GLN A 60 -2.26 5.89 -1.38
C GLN A 60 -2.20 6.31 -2.86
N ARG A 61 -1.53 5.53 -3.72
CA ARG A 61 -1.26 5.89 -5.12
C ARG A 61 -2.03 5.04 -6.16
N HIS A 62 -3.11 4.35 -5.75
CA HIS A 62 -3.94 3.42 -6.55
C HIS A 62 -3.25 2.09 -6.95
N HIS A 63 -4.08 1.08 -7.26
CA HIS A 63 -4.16 -0.15 -6.43
C HIS A 63 -3.85 -1.49 -7.12
N GLU A 64 -3.43 -1.52 -8.38
CA GLU A 64 -3.18 -2.79 -9.08
C GLU A 64 -1.68 -3.03 -9.25
N TYR A 65 -1.07 -3.61 -8.21
CA TYR A 65 0.20 -4.34 -8.25
C TYR A 65 1.48 -3.50 -8.37
N PHE A 66 1.72 -2.60 -7.41
CA PHE A 66 3.09 -2.14 -7.20
C PHE A 66 3.93 -3.29 -6.64
N GLY A 67 4.98 -3.68 -7.37
CA GLY A 67 5.74 -4.93 -7.20
C GLY A 67 6.59 -5.04 -5.93
N PHE A 68 6.01 -4.73 -4.78
CA PHE A 68 6.55 -4.96 -3.44
C PHE A 68 5.90 -6.17 -2.76
N ASP A 69 4.81 -6.71 -3.29
CA ASP A 69 4.09 -7.85 -2.69
C ASP A 69 5.02 -9.03 -2.45
N ARG A 70 5.92 -9.31 -3.41
CA ARG A 70 6.94 -10.36 -3.29
C ARG A 70 7.92 -10.10 -2.15
N CYS A 71 8.28 -8.83 -1.91
CA CYS A 71 9.17 -8.44 -0.83
C CYS A 71 8.46 -8.66 0.51
N PHE A 72 7.26 -8.09 0.68
CA PHE A 72 6.46 -8.23 1.89
C PHE A 72 6.14 -9.70 2.22
N ALA A 73 5.79 -10.51 1.20
CA ALA A 73 5.49 -11.92 1.37
C ALA A 73 6.71 -12.79 1.70
N SER A 74 7.91 -12.30 1.42
CA SER A 74 9.19 -12.96 1.75
C SER A 74 9.84 -12.39 3.02
N SER A 75 9.21 -11.40 3.66
CA SER A 75 9.64 -10.86 4.96
C SER A 75 9.32 -11.85 6.09
N SER A 76 9.87 -11.57 7.27
CA SER A 76 9.72 -12.42 8.45
C SER A 76 8.25 -12.49 8.94
N PRO A 77 7.88 -13.55 9.69
CA PRO A 77 6.59 -13.59 10.38
C PRO A 77 6.38 -12.42 11.36
N ALA A 78 7.45 -11.91 11.97
CA ALA A 78 7.40 -10.73 12.84
C ALA A 78 6.94 -9.48 12.06
N PHE A 79 7.51 -9.25 10.88
CA PHE A 79 7.07 -8.16 10.00
C PHE A 79 5.57 -8.27 9.65
N LEU A 80 5.08 -9.47 9.30
CA LEU A 80 3.66 -9.64 8.96
C LEU A 80 2.76 -9.35 10.17
N ALA A 81 3.16 -9.76 11.37
CA ALA A 81 2.45 -9.44 12.60
C ALA A 81 2.43 -7.93 12.89
N ASP A 82 3.57 -7.25 12.73
CA ASP A 82 3.68 -5.80 12.93
C ASP A 82 2.88 -5.03 11.88
N LEU A 83 2.91 -5.48 10.62
CA LEU A 83 2.09 -4.92 9.55
C LEU A 83 0.60 -5.03 9.85
N LYS A 84 0.12 -6.20 10.32
CA LYS A 84 -1.27 -6.36 10.78
C LYS A 84 -1.59 -5.39 11.91
N SER A 85 -0.70 -5.24 12.89
CA SER A 85 -0.88 -4.31 14.01
C SER A 85 -1.05 -2.86 13.53
N GLU A 86 -0.24 -2.44 12.56
CA GLU A 86 -0.32 -1.10 11.97
C GLU A 86 -1.59 -0.91 11.11
N ILE A 87 -2.05 -1.94 10.39
CA ILE A 87 -3.32 -1.92 9.67
C ILE A 87 -4.49 -1.72 10.63
N VAL A 88 -4.49 -2.37 11.80
CA VAL A 88 -5.52 -2.16 12.82
C VAL A 88 -5.53 -0.70 13.30
N LYS A 89 -4.36 -0.11 13.53
CA LYS A 89 -4.22 1.26 14.05
C LYS A 89 -4.66 2.31 13.03
N ARG A 90 -4.13 2.27 11.82
CA ARG A 90 -4.26 3.37 10.82
C ARG A 90 -4.73 2.93 9.43
N GLY A 91 -4.86 1.63 9.18
CA GLY A 91 -5.27 1.10 7.89
C GLY A 91 -6.76 1.26 7.57
N THR A 92 -7.08 0.84 6.35
CA THR A 92 -8.42 0.82 5.74
C THR A 92 -8.79 -0.60 5.29
N VAL A 93 -10.00 -0.79 4.79
CA VAL A 93 -10.41 -2.06 4.13
C VAL A 93 -9.48 -2.41 2.98
N GLU A 94 -9.05 -1.42 2.19
CA GLU A 94 -8.10 -1.62 1.10
C GLU A 94 -6.72 -2.09 1.60
N SER A 95 -6.29 -1.59 2.77
CA SER A 95 -5.08 -2.07 3.42
C SER A 95 -5.14 -3.55 3.77
N VAL A 96 -6.31 -4.02 4.23
CA VAL A 96 -6.50 -5.45 4.53
C VAL A 96 -6.55 -6.27 3.25
N ARG A 97 -7.18 -5.79 2.18
CA ARG A 97 -7.18 -6.48 0.87
C ARG A 97 -5.76 -6.68 0.35
N HIS A 98 -4.92 -5.66 0.44
CA HIS A 98 -3.51 -5.77 0.04
C HIS A 98 -2.74 -6.76 0.94
N TYR A 99 -2.99 -6.72 2.25
CA TYR A 99 -2.41 -7.67 3.19
C TYR A 99 -2.81 -9.12 2.89
N ILE A 100 -4.07 -9.38 2.50
CA ILE A 100 -4.54 -10.70 2.07
C ILE A 100 -3.75 -11.21 0.85
N ILE A 101 -3.46 -10.35 -0.13
CA ILE A 101 -2.62 -10.70 -1.29
C ILE A 101 -1.20 -11.08 -0.85
N VAL A 102 -0.59 -10.31 0.05
CA VAL A 102 0.73 -10.60 0.61
C VAL A 102 0.75 -11.95 1.31
N LEU A 103 -0.28 -12.25 2.11
CA LEU A 103 -0.42 -13.54 2.79
C LEU A 103 -0.62 -14.70 1.82
N ALA A 104 -1.42 -14.52 0.77
CA ALA A 104 -1.61 -15.54 -0.27
C ALA A 104 -0.29 -15.89 -0.96
N ILE A 105 0.51 -14.89 -1.33
CA ILE A 105 1.84 -15.11 -1.92
C ILE A 105 2.78 -15.79 -0.91
N SER A 106 2.71 -15.40 0.37
CA SER A 106 3.53 -15.98 1.44
C SER A 106 3.18 -17.47 1.67
N GLN A 107 1.89 -17.80 1.66
CA GLN A 107 1.39 -19.16 1.80
C GLN A 107 1.78 -20.04 0.60
N GLN A 108 1.64 -19.54 -0.62
CA GLN A 108 2.07 -20.25 -1.84
C GLN A 108 3.57 -20.59 -1.82
N LYS A 109 4.38 -19.77 -1.13
CA LYS A 109 5.83 -20.00 -0.94
C LYS A 109 6.17 -20.89 0.26
N GLY A 110 5.19 -21.27 1.08
CA GLY A 110 5.39 -22.06 2.30
C GLY A 110 5.93 -21.26 3.49
N ASN A 111 5.87 -19.92 3.43
CA ASN A 111 6.36 -19.04 4.50
C ASN A 111 5.32 -18.79 5.61
N THR A 112 4.03 -18.90 5.27
CA THR A 112 2.92 -18.74 6.22
C THR A 112 1.96 -19.93 6.07
N SER A 113 1.59 -20.57 7.17
CA SER A 113 0.66 -21.69 7.21
C SER A 113 -0.81 -21.23 7.24
N SER A 114 -1.73 -22.12 6.86
CA SER A 114 -3.17 -21.85 6.94
C SER A 114 -3.64 -21.59 8.38
N ASP A 115 -3.02 -22.21 9.38
CA ASP A 115 -3.34 -21.99 10.79
C ASP A 115 -2.90 -20.59 11.26
N GLU A 116 -1.73 -20.13 10.82
CA GLU A 116 -1.29 -18.76 11.07
C GLU A 116 -2.23 -17.74 10.42
N ILE A 117 -2.65 -17.96 9.17
CA ILE A 117 -3.62 -17.10 8.48
C ILE A 117 -4.97 -17.10 9.21
N ARG A 118 -5.46 -18.26 9.67
CA ARG A 118 -6.71 -18.35 10.43
C ARG A 118 -6.63 -17.56 11.74
N ALA A 119 -5.50 -17.63 12.45
CA ALA A 119 -5.25 -16.85 13.66
C ALA A 119 -5.23 -15.32 13.41
N MET A 120 -5.09 -14.88 12.15
CA MET A 120 -5.16 -13.46 11.82
C MET A 120 -6.59 -12.91 11.81
N GLU A 121 -7.63 -13.75 11.79
CA GLU A 121 -9.05 -13.37 11.82
C GLU A 121 -9.41 -12.32 10.75
N LEU A 122 -8.89 -12.50 9.52
CA LEU A 122 -8.99 -11.54 8.42
C LEU A 122 -10.44 -11.10 8.10
N PRO A 123 -11.47 -11.98 8.09
CA PRO A 123 -12.85 -11.55 7.88
C PRO A 123 -13.35 -10.56 8.95
N LYS A 124 -13.01 -10.82 10.23
CA LYS A 124 -13.35 -9.91 11.35
C LYS A 124 -12.60 -8.59 11.23
N LEU A 125 -11.36 -8.62 10.77
CA LEU A 125 -10.56 -7.41 10.54
C LEU A 125 -11.17 -6.54 9.43
N CYS A 126 -11.54 -7.12 8.28
CA CYS A 126 -12.26 -6.42 7.21
C CYS A 126 -13.55 -5.75 7.74
N GLN A 127 -14.38 -6.50 8.48
CA GLN A 127 -15.62 -5.98 9.05
C GLN A 127 -15.37 -4.84 10.07
N SER A 128 -14.39 -5.01 10.95
CA SER A 128 -14.07 -4.03 11.99
C SER A 128 -13.60 -2.70 11.39
N LEU A 129 -12.75 -2.76 10.35
CA LEU A 129 -12.32 -1.56 9.65
C LEU A 129 -13.43 -0.93 8.82
N ALA A 130 -14.29 -1.70 8.17
CA ALA A 130 -15.45 -1.18 7.45
C ALA A 130 -16.39 -0.37 8.37
N ASN A 131 -16.59 -0.84 9.61
CA ASN A 131 -17.41 -0.15 10.61
C ASN A 131 -16.76 1.16 11.12
N ARG A 132 -15.43 1.19 11.25
CA ARG A 132 -14.68 2.33 11.80
C ARG A 132 -14.31 3.37 10.76
N ARG A 133 -14.01 2.92 9.54
CA ARG A 133 -13.45 3.69 8.43
C ARG A 133 -14.05 3.16 7.12
N PRO A 134 -15.30 3.53 6.80
CA PRO A 134 -15.96 3.05 5.60
C PRO A 134 -15.27 3.61 4.36
N SER A 135 -14.48 2.76 3.70
CA SER A 135 -13.77 3.02 2.45
C SER A 135 -13.58 1.70 1.71
N GLY A 136 -13.49 1.71 0.39
CA GLY A 136 -13.29 0.50 -0.40
C GLY A 136 -14.52 -0.41 -0.47
N ASN A 137 -14.29 -1.72 -0.67
CA ASN A 137 -15.34 -2.73 -0.78
C ASN A 137 -15.23 -3.79 0.36
N PRO A 138 -15.94 -3.62 1.48
CA PRO A 138 -15.91 -4.54 2.62
C PRO A 138 -16.31 -5.97 2.28
N SER A 139 -17.34 -6.15 1.45
CA SER A 139 -17.83 -7.48 1.07
C SER A 139 -16.76 -8.26 0.30
N GLN A 140 -16.09 -7.60 -0.65
CA GLN A 140 -14.98 -8.20 -1.39
C GLN A 140 -13.78 -8.51 -0.48
N CYS A 141 -13.49 -7.67 0.52
CA CYS A 141 -12.43 -7.96 1.50
C CYS A 141 -12.72 -9.23 2.29
N ILE A 142 -13.96 -9.39 2.75
CA ILE A 142 -14.41 -10.57 3.51
C ILE A 142 -14.34 -11.82 2.63
N GLU A 143 -14.84 -11.76 1.40
CA GLU A 143 -14.79 -12.87 0.45
C GLU A 143 -13.34 -13.31 0.18
N MET A 144 -12.44 -12.37 -0.13
CA MET A 144 -11.01 -12.67 -0.32
C MET A 144 -10.37 -13.31 0.92
N ALA A 145 -10.79 -12.89 2.12
CA ALA A 145 -10.29 -13.45 3.37
C ALA A 145 -10.82 -14.87 3.63
N GLU A 146 -12.05 -15.15 3.25
CA GLU A 146 -12.67 -16.48 3.36
C GLU A 146 -12.09 -17.45 2.33
N ASP A 147 -11.89 -17.01 1.09
CA ASP A 147 -11.27 -17.80 0.02
C ASP A 147 -9.85 -18.25 0.39
N LEU A 148 -9.07 -17.38 1.05
CA LEU A 148 -7.71 -17.71 1.49
C LEU A 148 -7.66 -18.82 2.57
N LEU A 149 -8.79 -19.09 3.25
CA LEU A 149 -8.88 -20.07 4.32
C LEU A 149 -9.38 -21.44 3.87
N GLN A 150 -9.84 -21.57 2.62
CA GLN A 150 -10.31 -22.81 2.00
C GLN A 150 -9.16 -23.61 1.38
#